data_AF-A0A3M3A5B1-F1
#
_entry.id   AF-A0A3M3A5B1-F1
#
_cell.length_a   1.000
_cell.length_b   1.000
_cell.length_c   1.000
_cell.angle_alpha   90.00
_cell.angle_beta   90.00
_cell.angle_gamma   90.00
#
_symmetry.space_group_name_H-M   'P 1'
#
loop_
_entity.id
_entity.type
_entity.pdbx_description
1 polymer ?
#
loop_
_entity_poly.entity_id
_entity_poly.type
_entity_poly.pdbx_seq_one_letter_code
_entity_poly.pdbx_strand_id
1 'polypeptide(L)'
;MFSKKIKIILVLLIAVIGVFVGSLNNIKHRQASSFVVSDTGNYLIENVSARGLLVPFENLSYLRITDKRDSNTVFRSPLYPSSSLDMSSHEDEVIVGIVWLDFYKRDQHFVLRFPEWETHWLNFFISNTPYEVIGE
;
A
#
# COMPACT_ATOMS: atom_id res chain seq x y z
N MET A 1 -34.23 18.23 -21.12
CA MET A 1 -33.13 18.40 -22.08
C MET A 1 -31.95 19.04 -21.36
N PHE A 2 -30.88 18.31 -21.02
CA PHE A 2 -29.74 18.88 -20.29
C PHE A 2 -29.06 19.99 -21.11
N SER A 3 -28.73 21.12 -20.46
CA SER A 3 -28.03 22.21 -21.12
C SER A 3 -26.65 21.73 -21.62
N LYS A 4 -26.17 22.30 -22.73
CA LYS A 4 -24.85 21.99 -23.30
C LYS A 4 -23.73 22.08 -22.24
N LYS A 5 -23.84 23.03 -21.31
CA LYS A 5 -22.91 23.20 -20.18
C LYS A 5 -22.91 21.99 -19.24
N ILE A 6 -24.09 21.47 -18.88
CA ILE A 6 -24.21 20.31 -17.99
C ILE A 6 -23.60 19.06 -18.65
N LYS A 7 -23.81 18.87 -19.96
CA LYS A 7 -23.18 17.77 -20.70
C LYS A 7 -21.65 17.84 -20.68
N ILE A 8 -21.09 19.03 -20.87
CA ILE A 8 -19.63 19.24 -20.82
C ILE A 8 -19.09 18.94 -19.43
N ILE A 9 -19.75 19.45 -18.38
CA ILE A 9 -19.34 19.20 -16.99
C ILE A 9 -19.38 17.70 -16.68
N LEU A 10 -20.42 16.99 -17.13
CA LEU A 10 -20.53 15.55 -16.92
C LEU A 10 -19.40 14.77 -17.61
N VAL A 11 -19.08 15.12 -18.86
CA VAL A 11 -17.96 14.48 -19.59
C VAL A 11 -16.64 14.74 -18.89
N LEU A 12 -16.40 15.98 -18.42
CA LEU A 12 -15.18 16.31 -17.68
C LEU A 12 -15.11 15.53 -16.37
N LEU A 13 -16.22 15.42 -15.63
CA LEU A 13 -16.27 14.67 -14.38
C LEU A 13 -15.95 13.18 -14.62
N ILE A 14 -16.53 12.58 -15.65
CA ILE A 14 -16.24 11.18 -16.03
C ILE A 14 -14.76 11.02 -16.38
N ALA A 15 -14.18 11.97 -17.13
CA ALA A 15 -12.76 11.93 -17.47
C ALA A 15 -11.87 12.01 -16.23
N VAL A 16 -12.17 12.92 -15.29
CA VAL A 16 -11.43 13.05 -14.02
C VAL A 16 -11.52 11.77 -13.19
N ILE A 17 -12.72 11.18 -13.06
CA ILE A 17 -12.91 9.91 -12.36
C ILE A 17 -12.13 8.79 -13.05
N GLY A 18 -12.16 8.72 -14.38
CA GLY A 18 -11.42 7.73 -15.15
C GLY A 18 -9.91 7.82 -14.92
N VAL A 19 -9.35 9.04 -14.94
CA VAL A 19 -7.93 9.28 -14.63
C VAL A 19 -7.61 8.93 -13.18
N PHE A 20 -8.48 9.28 -12.23
CA PHE A 20 -8.30 8.94 -10.82
C PHE A 20 -8.27 7.42 -10.60
N VAL A 21 -9.27 6.69 -11.10
CA VAL A 21 -9.35 5.22 -10.99
C VAL A 21 -8.18 4.54 -11.70
N GLY A 22 -7.81 5.01 -12.89
CA GLY A 22 -6.65 4.49 -13.62
C GLY A 22 -5.35 4.69 -12.84
N SER A 23 -5.18 5.86 -12.22
CA SER A 23 -4.01 6.17 -11.40
C SER A 23 -3.94 5.31 -10.14
N LEU A 24 -5.09 5.10 -9.46
CA LEU A 24 -5.19 4.17 -8.33
C LEU A 24 -4.82 2.74 -8.73
N ASN A 25 -5.39 2.24 -9.85
CA ASN A 25 -5.11 0.89 -10.33
C ASN A 25 -3.63 0.71 -10.67
N ASN A 26 -3.00 1.71 -11.29
CA ASN A 26 -1.56 1.68 -11.58
C ASN A 26 -0.70 1.61 -10.32
N ILE A 27 -1.11 2.23 -9.20
CA ILE A 27 -0.38 2.13 -7.94
C ILE A 27 -0.56 0.74 -7.30
N LYS A 28 -1.79 0.21 -7.29
CA LYS A 28 -2.12 -1.08 -6.66
C LYS A 28 -1.49 -2.29 -7.35
N HIS A 29 -1.38 -2.25 -8.68
CA HIS A 29 -0.83 -3.34 -9.49
C HIS A 29 0.61 -3.09 -9.95
N ARG A 30 1.27 -2.08 -9.38
CA ARG A 30 2.66 -1.81 -9.70
C ARG A 30 3.54 -2.99 -9.28
N GLN A 31 4.60 -3.20 -10.05
CA GLN A 31 5.69 -4.09 -9.66
C GLN A 31 6.39 -3.56 -8.41
N ALA A 32 6.89 -4.49 -7.59
CA ALA A 32 7.66 -4.14 -6.42
C ALA A 32 8.98 -3.45 -6.82
N SER A 33 9.35 -2.43 -6.05
CA SER A 33 10.66 -1.78 -6.16
C SER A 33 11.76 -2.63 -5.53
N SER A 34 11.41 -3.39 -4.50
CA SER A 34 12.25 -4.40 -3.85
C SER A 34 11.37 -5.47 -3.23
N PHE A 35 11.91 -6.67 -3.05
CA PHE A 35 11.19 -7.78 -2.44
C PHE A 35 12.13 -8.68 -1.65
N VAL A 36 11.56 -9.40 -0.69
CA VAL A 36 12.23 -10.44 0.07
C VAL A 36 11.24 -11.60 0.28
N VAL A 37 11.75 -12.82 0.25
CA VAL A 37 10.96 -14.01 0.60
C VAL A 37 11.24 -14.31 2.07
N SER A 38 10.19 -14.54 2.84
CA SER A 38 10.34 -14.82 4.27
C SER A 38 11.10 -16.12 4.53
N ASP A 39 11.59 -16.31 5.76
CA ASP A 39 12.44 -17.45 6.13
C ASP A 39 11.79 -18.81 5.86
N THR A 40 10.47 -18.92 6.08
CA THR A 40 9.72 -20.15 5.79
C THR A 40 9.39 -20.34 4.31
N GLY A 41 9.65 -19.33 3.47
CA GLY A 41 9.28 -19.31 2.05
C GLY A 41 7.82 -19.00 1.76
N ASN A 42 6.97 -19.00 2.80
CA ASN A 42 5.52 -18.90 2.68
C ASN A 42 5.02 -17.49 2.37
N TYR A 43 5.80 -16.47 2.69
CA TYR A 43 5.43 -15.09 2.42
C TYR A 43 6.37 -14.46 1.40
N LEU A 44 5.79 -13.71 0.47
CA LEU A 44 6.52 -12.75 -0.36
C LEU A 44 6.23 -11.36 0.16
N ILE A 45 7.28 -10.66 0.59
CA ILE A 45 7.21 -9.32 1.17
C ILE A 45 7.75 -8.35 0.12
N GLU A 46 6.89 -7.47 -0.40
CA GLU A 46 7.21 -6.54 -1.47
C GLU A 46 7.07 -5.11 -0.99
N ASN A 47 8.05 -4.27 -1.29
CA ASN A 47 7.93 -2.82 -1.17
C ASN A 47 7.50 -2.24 -2.51
N VAL A 48 6.38 -1.53 -2.54
CA VAL A 48 5.80 -0.98 -3.77
C VAL A 48 5.73 0.53 -3.69
N SER A 49 6.47 1.21 -4.57
CA SER A 49 6.44 2.67 -4.65
C SER A 49 5.06 3.20 -5.06
N ALA A 50 4.53 4.14 -4.27
CA ALA A 50 3.27 4.82 -4.56
C ALA A 50 3.42 6.03 -5.49
N ARG A 51 4.65 6.40 -5.87
CA ARG A 51 4.95 7.59 -6.68
C ARG A 51 4.18 7.58 -8.00
N GLY A 52 3.39 8.60 -8.28
CA GLY A 52 2.56 8.64 -9.49
C GLY A 52 1.73 9.90 -9.57
N LEU A 53 0.72 9.93 -10.42
CA LEU A 53 -0.11 11.12 -10.59
C LEU A 53 -0.80 11.57 -9.29
N LEU A 54 -1.18 10.63 -8.42
CA LEU A 54 -1.81 10.90 -7.13
C LEU A 54 -0.82 11.18 -5.99
N VAL A 55 0.47 10.87 -6.20
CA VAL A 55 1.57 11.08 -5.24
C VAL A 55 2.80 11.56 -6.03
N PRO A 56 2.79 12.79 -6.56
CA PRO A 56 3.80 13.22 -7.54
C PRO A 56 5.16 13.57 -6.92
N PHE A 57 5.16 14.11 -5.70
CA PHE A 57 6.34 14.71 -5.07
C PHE A 57 6.84 13.96 -3.83
N GLU A 58 5.98 13.16 -3.21
CA GLU A 58 6.33 12.44 -1.98
C GLU A 58 6.97 11.09 -2.30
N ASN A 59 7.93 10.68 -1.47
CA ASN A 59 8.61 9.40 -1.61
C ASN A 59 7.92 8.32 -0.76
N LEU A 60 6.65 8.05 -1.04
CA LEU A 60 5.85 7.07 -0.30
C LEU A 60 5.88 5.69 -0.96
N SER A 61 5.85 4.66 -0.13
CA SER A 61 5.65 3.27 -0.53
C SER A 61 4.64 2.60 0.40
N TYR A 62 4.15 1.43 0.01
CA TYR A 62 3.43 0.52 0.89
C TYR A 62 4.04 -0.87 0.80
N LEU A 63 3.83 -1.66 1.84
CA LEU A 63 4.25 -3.04 1.91
C LEU A 63 3.10 -3.90 1.40
N ARG A 64 3.42 -4.81 0.47
CA ARG A 64 2.50 -5.81 -0.05
C ARG A 64 3.02 -7.17 0.37
N ILE A 65 2.28 -7.83 1.26
CA ILE A 65 2.60 -9.19 1.71
C ILE A 65 1.64 -10.15 1.00
N THR A 66 2.22 -11.13 0.30
CA THR A 66 1.47 -12.22 -0.32
C THR A 66 1.69 -13.50 0.47
N ASP A 67 0.63 -14.08 1.03
CA ASP A 67 0.67 -15.41 1.66
C ASP A 67 0.48 -16.49 0.58
N LYS A 68 1.56 -17.21 0.27
CA LYS A 68 1.57 -18.23 -0.79
C LYS A 68 0.80 -19.49 -0.44
N ARG A 69 0.44 -19.69 0.84
CA ARG A 69 -0.28 -20.87 1.31
C ARG A 69 -1.79 -20.73 1.11
N ASP A 70 -2.30 -19.51 1.28
CA ASP A 70 -3.73 -19.20 1.22
C ASP A 70 -4.08 -18.53 -0.11
N SER A 71 -4.08 -19.29 -1.20
CA SER A 71 -4.48 -18.81 -2.54
C SER A 71 -3.77 -17.53 -3.04
N ASN A 72 -2.58 -17.21 -2.51
CA ASN A 72 -1.88 -15.93 -2.75
C ASN A 72 -2.67 -14.71 -2.27
N THR A 73 -3.31 -14.79 -1.10
CA THR A 73 -3.96 -13.64 -0.46
C THR A 73 -2.97 -12.50 -0.26
N VAL A 74 -3.39 -11.28 -0.64
CA VAL A 74 -2.55 -10.07 -0.65
C VAL A 74 -3.00 -9.06 0.40
N PHE A 75 -2.10 -8.76 1.33
CA PHE A 75 -2.25 -7.76 2.37
C PHE A 75 -1.41 -6.52 2.03
N ARG A 76 -1.98 -5.32 2.23
CA ARG A 76 -1.32 -4.04 1.92
C ARG A 76 -1.38 -3.13 3.12
N SER A 77 -0.21 -2.67 3.54
CA SER A 77 -0.05 -1.71 4.62
C SER A 77 -0.59 -0.33 4.22
N PRO A 78 -0.79 0.60 5.17
CA PRO A 78 -0.80 2.03 4.85
C PRO A 78 0.53 2.46 4.22
N LEU A 79 0.50 3.63 3.60
CA LEU A 79 1.68 4.28 3.05
C LEU A 79 2.65 4.67 4.17
N TYR A 80 3.95 4.58 3.87
CA TYR A 80 5.05 5.01 4.73
C TYR A 80 6.15 5.71 3.91
N PRO A 81 6.99 6.55 4.56
CA PRO A 81 8.16 7.15 3.92
C PRO A 81 9.18 6.09 3.48
N SER A 82 9.58 6.10 2.21
CA SER A 82 10.52 5.11 1.65
C SER A 82 11.99 5.41 2.01
N SER A 83 12.28 6.59 2.56
CA SER A 83 13.63 7.02 2.95
C SER A 83 14.23 6.16 4.07
N SER A 84 13.37 5.64 4.95
CA SER A 84 13.77 4.85 6.13
C SER A 84 13.53 3.35 5.94
N LEU A 85 13.40 2.91 4.69
CA LEU A 85 13.10 1.51 4.38
C LEU A 85 14.32 0.62 4.62
N ASP A 86 14.17 -0.32 5.53
CA ASP A 86 15.04 -1.48 5.68
C ASP A 86 14.22 -2.74 5.37
N MET A 87 14.57 -3.44 4.29
CA MET A 87 13.88 -4.66 3.83
C MET A 87 14.38 -5.93 4.53
N SER A 88 15.24 -5.82 5.54
CA SER A 88 15.64 -6.96 6.36
C SER A 88 14.40 -7.57 6.98
N SER A 89 14.06 -8.78 6.54
CA SER A 89 12.86 -9.48 6.97
C SER A 89 13.06 -10.22 8.26
N HIS A 90 11.98 -10.39 9.00
CA HIS A 90 11.89 -11.30 10.12
C HIS A 90 10.58 -12.08 10.05
N GLU A 91 10.62 -13.31 10.53
CA GLU A 91 9.46 -14.18 10.61
C GLU A 91 9.55 -15.05 11.87
N ASP A 92 8.45 -15.11 12.63
CA ASP A 92 8.27 -16.07 13.71
C ASP A 92 6.86 -16.72 13.65
N GLU A 93 6.40 -17.41 14.68
CA GLU A 93 5.07 -18.04 14.67
C GLU A 93 3.91 -17.04 14.59
N VAL A 94 4.11 -15.80 15.04
CA VAL A 94 3.08 -14.78 15.21
C VAL A 94 3.14 -13.72 14.11
N ILE A 95 4.34 -13.29 13.73
CA ILE A 95 4.56 -12.16 12.84
C ILE A 95 5.42 -12.53 11.62
N VAL A 96 5.23 -11.75 10.55
CA VAL A 96 6.13 -11.69 9.40
C VAL A 96 6.24 -10.23 8.99
N GLY A 97 7.42 -9.76 8.63
CA GLY A 97 7.58 -8.33 8.38
C GLY A 97 8.99 -7.92 8.01
N ILE A 98 9.23 -6.62 8.15
CA ILE A 98 10.53 -5.96 8.03
C ILE A 98 10.73 -5.06 9.24
N VAL A 99 11.95 -4.57 9.49
CA VAL A 99 12.36 -3.82 10.69
C VAL A 99 11.28 -2.88 11.29
N TRP A 100 10.60 -2.09 10.46
CA TRP A 100 9.63 -1.07 10.90
C TRP A 100 8.15 -1.44 10.73
N LEU A 101 7.87 -2.64 10.23
CA LEU A 101 6.54 -3.11 9.83
C LEU A 101 6.37 -4.59 10.18
N ASP A 102 5.50 -4.86 11.15
CA ASP A 102 5.04 -6.23 11.42
C ASP A 102 3.70 -6.46 10.77
N PHE A 103 3.50 -7.68 10.27
CA PHE A 103 2.19 -8.22 9.94
C PHE A 103 1.87 -9.40 10.85
N TYR A 104 0.83 -9.26 11.66
CA TYR A 104 0.36 -10.31 12.56
C TYR A 104 -0.46 -11.33 11.79
N LYS A 105 0.03 -12.57 11.71
CA LYS A 105 -0.52 -13.61 10.84
C LYS A 105 -1.95 -14.01 11.21
N ARG A 106 -2.23 -14.12 12.51
CA ARG A 106 -3.53 -14.58 13.03
C ARG A 106 -4.62 -13.53 12.84
N ASP A 107 -4.32 -12.29 13.24
CA ASP A 107 -5.31 -11.21 13.32
C ASP A 107 -5.28 -10.33 12.05
N GLN A 108 -4.39 -10.65 11.09
CA GLN A 108 -4.24 -10.03 9.78
C GLN A 108 -4.24 -8.50 9.84
N HIS A 109 -3.34 -7.94 10.64
CA HIS A 109 -3.17 -6.50 10.77
C HIS A 109 -1.69 -6.11 10.73
N PHE A 110 -1.43 -4.85 10.35
CA PHE A 110 -0.09 -4.28 10.36
C PHE A 110 0.17 -3.49 11.63
N VAL A 111 1.41 -3.51 12.11
CA VAL A 111 1.91 -2.59 13.13
C VAL A 111 3.09 -1.82 12.55
N LEU A 112 2.98 -0.51 12.55
CA LEU A 112 3.98 0.42 12.03
C LEU A 112 4.73 1.07 13.18
N ARG A 113 6.06 1.15 13.05
CA ARG A 113 6.95 1.78 14.04
C ARG A 113 7.85 2.86 13.43
N PHE A 114 7.45 3.41 12.29
CA PHE A 114 8.18 4.49 11.65
C PHE A 114 8.03 5.79 12.47
N PRO A 115 9.11 6.38 13.00
CA PRO A 115 9.02 7.60 13.81
C PRO A 115 8.47 8.81 13.04
N GLU A 116 8.75 8.88 11.74
CA GLU A 116 8.31 9.96 10.85
C GLU A 116 7.02 9.60 10.10
N TRP A 117 6.24 8.64 10.61
CA TRP A 117 5.02 8.25 9.94
C TRP A 117 3.97 9.35 10.05
N GLU A 118 3.40 9.71 8.91
CA GLU A 118 2.26 10.62 8.84
C GLU A 118 1.10 9.95 8.09
N THR A 119 -0.12 10.23 8.54
CA THR A 119 -1.31 9.73 7.87
C THR A 119 -1.45 10.35 6.48
N HIS A 120 -1.69 9.52 5.47
CA HIS A 120 -1.89 9.97 4.10
C HIS A 120 -3.27 9.55 3.60
N TRP A 121 -4.04 10.48 3.03
CA TRP A 121 -5.43 10.25 2.59
C TRP A 121 -5.60 9.05 1.65
N LEU A 122 -4.58 8.77 0.84
CA LEU A 122 -4.57 7.67 -0.12
C LEU A 122 -4.56 6.28 0.57
N ASN A 123 -4.28 6.22 1.87
CA ASN A 123 -4.40 4.99 2.68
C ASN A 123 -5.79 4.38 2.58
N PHE A 124 -6.84 5.19 2.42
CA PHE A 124 -8.22 4.72 2.22
C PHE A 124 -8.39 3.82 0.97
N PHE A 125 -7.54 3.99 -0.04
CA PHE A 125 -7.61 3.24 -1.31
C PHE A 125 -6.53 2.17 -1.45
N ILE A 126 -5.37 2.40 -0.82
CA ILE A 126 -4.19 1.54 -0.94
C ILE A 126 -4.19 0.46 0.12
N SER A 127 -4.35 0.83 1.38
CA SER A 127 -4.42 -0.15 2.47
C SER A 127 -5.70 -0.98 2.33
N ASN A 128 -5.58 -2.29 2.47
CA ASN A 128 -6.73 -3.20 2.57
C ASN A 128 -6.69 -4.03 3.84
N THR A 129 -5.87 -3.62 4.80
CA THR A 129 -5.57 -4.38 6.00
C THR A 129 -5.60 -3.42 7.20
N PRO A 130 -6.26 -3.78 8.32
CA PRO A 130 -6.21 -3.00 9.54
C PRO A 130 -4.77 -2.71 9.95
N TYR A 131 -4.54 -1.56 10.57
CA TYR A 131 -3.20 -1.20 11.02
C TYR A 131 -3.21 -0.35 12.28
N GLU A 132 -2.12 -0.46 13.02
CA GLU A 132 -1.80 0.35 14.19
C GLU A 132 -0.45 1.03 13.97
N VAL A 133 -0.30 2.22 14.55
CA VAL A 133 0.95 2.98 14.52
C VAL A 133 1.40 3.16 15.97
N ILE A 134 2.60 2.70 16.27
CA ILE A 134 3.20 2.77 17.61
C ILE A 134 4.35 3.76 17.55
N GLY A 135 4.23 4.89 18.25
CA GLY A 135 5.25 5.93 18.25
C GLY A 135 4.77 7.37 18.49
N GLU A 136 3.56 7.58 19.01
CA GLU A 136 3.14 8.87 19.59
C GLU A 136 3.55 8.99 21.07
#